data_AF-A0A7X6S2I8-F1
#
_entry.id   AF-A0A7X6S2I8-F1
#
_cell.length_a   1.000
_cell.length_b   1.000
_cell.length_c   1.000
_cell.angle_alpha   90.00
_cell.angle_beta   90.00
_cell.angle_gamma   90.00
#
_symmetry.space_group_name_H-M   'P 1'
#
loop_
_entity.id
_entity.type
_entity.pdbx_description
1 polymer ?
#
loop_
_entity_poly.entity_id
_entity_poly.type
_entity_poly.pdbx_seq_one_letter_code
_entity_poly.pdbx_strand_id
1 'polypeptide(L)'
;MKNKTQDLRYRKTDQKIRQVFVTLLRSVGYPKITVSLIIKHAAINRSTFYDHYLDKEDLMSQLQLTFIENLTLIGTQCCSRQ
;
A
#
# COMPACT_ATOMS: atom_id res chain seq x y z
N MET A 1 8.41 -11.41 -21.31
CA MET A 1 7.43 -10.71 -20.46
C MET A 1 8.03 -10.58 -19.07
N LYS A 2 8.42 -9.36 -18.64
CA LYS A 2 9.02 -9.15 -17.31
C LYS A 2 7.90 -9.08 -16.26
N ASN A 3 8.01 -9.87 -15.20
CA ASN A 3 7.09 -9.82 -14.07
C ASN A 3 7.21 -8.44 -13.39
N LYS A 4 6.27 -7.51 -13.67
CA LYS A 4 6.32 -6.11 -13.21
C LYS A 4 6.52 -6.00 -11.69
N THR A 5 5.96 -6.93 -10.92
CA THR A 5 6.04 -6.97 -9.46
C THR A 5 7.45 -7.28 -8.93
N GLN A 6 8.31 -7.89 -9.75
CA GLN A 6 9.72 -8.16 -9.43
C GLN A 6 10.64 -6.96 -9.75
N ASP A 7 10.14 -5.93 -10.45
CA ASP A 7 10.91 -4.74 -10.78
C ASP A 7 11.13 -3.88 -9.53
N LEU A 8 12.39 -3.52 -9.27
CA LEU A 8 12.76 -2.67 -8.13
C LEU A 8 12.07 -1.30 -8.18
N ARG A 9 11.88 -0.74 -9.38
CA ARG A 9 11.16 0.54 -9.58
C ARG A 9 9.70 0.41 -9.21
N TYR A 10 9.07 -0.71 -9.57
CA TYR A 10 7.69 -1.01 -9.18
C TYR A 10 7.59 -1.04 -7.66
N ARG A 11 8.42 -1.86 -6.99
CA ARG A 11 8.40 -1.98 -5.52
C ARG A 11 8.65 -0.66 -4.80
N LYS A 12 9.59 0.16 -5.27
CA LYS A 12 9.84 1.50 -4.69
C LYS A 12 8.63 2.43 -4.83
N THR A 13 7.97 2.38 -5.98
CA THR A 13 6.79 3.22 -6.24
C THR A 13 5.61 2.75 -5.39
N ASP A 14 5.41 1.44 -5.29
CA ASP A 14 4.40 0.82 -4.44
C ASP A 14 4.54 1.25 -2.97
N GLN A 15 5.74 1.11 -2.42
CA GLN A 15 6.06 1.53 -1.05
C GLN A 15 5.81 3.02 -0.83
N LYS A 16 6.17 3.87 -1.81
CA LYS A 16 5.93 5.31 -1.75
C LYS A 16 4.43 5.64 -1.69
N ILE A 17 3.62 4.97 -2.51
CA ILE A 17 2.15 5.15 -2.51
C ILE A 17 1.59 4.77 -1.13
N ARG A 18 1.96 3.60 -0.59
CA ARG A 18 1.52 3.13 0.73
C ARG A 18 1.89 4.10 1.85
N GLN A 19 3.14 4.59 1.86
CA GLN A 19 3.61 5.52 2.88
C GLN A 19 2.85 6.85 2.85
N VAL A 20 2.63 7.40 1.66
CA VAL A 20 1.85 8.63 1.48
C VAL A 20 0.41 8.43 1.92
N PHE A 21 -0.21 7.30 1.55
CA PHE A 21 -1.57 6.98 1.95
C PHE A 21 -1.72 6.91 3.48
N VAL A 22 -0.84 6.21 4.18
CA VAL A 22 -0.85 6.15 5.66
C VAL A 22 -0.63 7.54 6.27
N THR A 23 0.22 8.37 5.67
CA THR A 23 0.44 9.75 6.12
C THR A 23 -0.82 10.60 5.98
N LEU A 24 -1.49 10.51 4.83
CA LEU A 24 -2.76 11.20 4.59
C LEU A 24 -3.89 10.70 5.49
N LEU A 25 -3.92 9.39 5.76
CA LEU A 25 -4.87 8.76 6.67
C LEU A 25 -4.75 9.34 8.08
N ARG A 26 -3.52 9.57 8.56
CA ARG A 26 -3.27 10.19 9.88
C ARG A 26 -3.55 11.69 9.90
N SER A 27 -3.36 12.40 8.78
CA SER A 27 -3.46 13.87 8.77
C SER A 27 -4.86 14.40 8.49
N VAL A 28 -5.57 13.85 7.50
CA VAL A 28 -6.88 14.36 7.05
C VAL A 28 -8.02 13.35 7.24
N GLY A 29 -7.69 12.08 7.55
CA GLY A 29 -8.66 11.00 7.71
C GLY A 29 -9.14 10.40 6.39
N TYR A 30 -9.60 9.14 6.44
CA TYR A 30 -9.98 8.34 5.26
C TYR A 30 -10.99 9.03 4.32
N PRO A 31 -12.09 9.65 4.80
CA PRO A 31 -13.11 10.20 3.91
C PRO A 31 -12.59 11.32 2.99
N LYS A 32 -11.56 12.05 3.43
CA LYS A 32 -10.97 13.16 2.69
C LYS A 32 -9.88 12.72 1.70
N ILE A 33 -9.43 11.47 1.76
CA ILE A 33 -8.42 10.95 0.84
C ILE A 33 -9.05 10.73 -0.54
N THR A 34 -8.37 11.24 -1.56
CA THR A 34 -8.68 11.01 -2.97
C THR A 34 -7.45 10.51 -3.70
N VAL A 35 -7.67 9.80 -4.82
CA VAL A 35 -6.58 9.36 -5.70
C VAL A 35 -5.71 10.54 -6.14
N SER A 36 -6.31 11.69 -6.46
CA SER A 36 -5.59 12.92 -6.80
C SER A 36 -4.67 13.42 -5.68
N LEU A 37 -5.12 13.35 -4.42
CA LEU A 37 -4.32 13.74 -3.27
C LEU A 37 -3.12 12.79 -3.09
N ILE A 38 -3.34 11.49 -3.23
CA ILE A 38 -2.28 10.47 -3.16
C ILE A 38 -1.23 10.72 -4.26
N ILE A 39 -1.67 10.90 -5.51
CA ILE A 39 -0.81 11.16 -6.67
C ILE A 39 0.04 12.42 -6.42
N LYS A 40 -0.59 13.51 -5.96
CA LYS A 40 0.08 14.78 -5.67
C LYS A 40 1.16 14.62 -4.60
N HIS A 41 0.83 13.98 -3.48
CA HIS A 41 1.77 13.81 -2.36
C HIS A 41 2.86 12.76 -2.65
N ALA A 42 2.56 11.74 -3.46
CA ALA A 42 3.53 10.74 -3.90
C ALA A 42 4.40 11.23 -5.07
N ALA A 43 4.08 12.36 -5.70
CA ALA A 43 4.78 12.87 -6.88
C ALA A 43 4.96 11.79 -7.97
N ILE A 44 3.84 11.17 -8.36
CA ILE A 44 3.78 10.15 -9.41
C ILE A 44 2.75 10.54 -10.47
N ASN A 45 2.73 9.83 -11.60
CA ASN A 45 1.70 10.01 -12.62
C ASN A 45 0.45 9.19 -12.26
N ARG A 46 -0.71 9.61 -12.78
CA ARG A 46 -1.97 8.90 -12.59
C ARG A 46 -1.94 7.49 -13.17
N SER A 47 -1.34 7.29 -14.34
CA SER A 47 -1.14 5.96 -14.92
C SER A 47 -0.31 5.07 -14.01
N THR A 48 0.73 5.62 -13.38
CA THR A 48 1.55 4.90 -12.40
C THR A 48 0.76 4.51 -11.17
N PHE A 49 -0.20 5.30 -10.69
CA PHE A 49 -1.07 4.85 -9.61
C PHE A 49 -1.89 3.62 -10.05
N TYR A 50 -2.47 3.67 -11.25
CA TYR A 50 -3.30 2.58 -11.77
C TYR A 50 -2.53 1.33 -12.23
N ASP A 51 -1.21 1.41 -12.42
CA ASP A 51 -0.34 0.24 -12.55
C ASP A 51 -0.24 -0.57 -11.23
N HIS A 52 -0.62 0.03 -10.10
CA HIS A 52 -0.52 -0.55 -8.76
C HIS A 52 -1.88 -0.85 -8.11
N TYR A 53 -2.83 0.07 -8.22
CA TYR A 53 -4.12 0.00 -7.53
C TYR A 53 -5.26 0.43 -8.43
N LEU A 54 -6.43 -0.19 -8.30
CA LEU A 54 -7.62 0.16 -9.07
C LEU A 54 -8.20 1.50 -8.63
N ASP A 55 -8.25 1.75 -7.31
CA ASP A 55 -8.73 2.97 -6.69
C ASP A 55 -8.23 3.08 -5.23
N LYS A 56 -8.83 3.98 -4.45
CA LYS A 56 -8.47 4.16 -3.03
C LYS A 56 -8.97 3.02 -2.13
N GLU A 57 -10.07 2.36 -2.50
CA GLU A 57 -10.67 1.27 -1.72
C GLU A 57 -9.85 -0.01 -1.91
N ASP A 58 -9.37 -0.28 -3.12
CA ASP A 58 -8.42 -1.35 -3.42
C ASP A 58 -7.10 -1.16 -2.65
N LEU A 59 -6.54 0.05 -2.66
CA LEU A 59 -5.34 0.37 -1.87
C LEU A 59 -5.56 0.11 -0.36
N MET A 60 -6.71 0.50 0.18
CA MET A 60 -7.05 0.26 1.58
C MET A 60 -7.18 -1.24 1.87
N SER A 61 -7.88 -1.96 1.00
CA SER A 61 -8.11 -3.41 1.13
C SER A 61 -6.80 -4.19 1.10
N GLN A 62 -5.90 -3.86 0.16
CA GLN A 62 -4.58 -4.48 0.09
C GLN A 62 -3.73 -4.18 1.34
N LEU A 63 -3.80 -2.95 1.87
CA LEU A 63 -3.11 -2.62 3.12
C LEU A 63 -3.67 -3.42 4.32
N GLN A 64 -5.00 -3.57 4.40
CA GLN A 64 -5.64 -4.37 5.44
C GLN A 64 -5.24 -5.85 5.34
N LEU A 65 -5.26 -6.43 4.14
CA LEU A 65 -4.83 -7.81 3.91
C LEU A 65 -3.38 -8.03 4.35
N THR A 66 -2.46 -7.17 3.89
CA THR A 66 -1.06 -7.22 4.32
C THR A 66 -0.93 -7.10 5.84
N PHE A 67 -1.72 -6.24 6.49
CA PHE A 67 -1.69 -6.12 7.95
C PHE A 67 -2.18 -7.38 8.66
N ILE A 68 -3.30 -7.97 8.21
CA ILE A 68 -3.86 -9.21 8.75
C ILE A 68 -2.88 -10.37 8.59
N GLU A 69 -2.26 -10.52 7.42
CA GLU A 69 -1.23 -11.54 7.16
C GLU A 69 -0.04 -11.40 8.11
N ASN A 70 0.39 -10.17 8.40
CA ASN A 70 1.47 -9.95 9.37
C ASN A 70 1.06 -10.34 10.79
N LEU A 71 -0.21 -10.14 11.19
CA LEU A 71 -0.69 -10.53 12.51
C LEU A 71 -0.78 -12.06 12.67
N THR A 72 -1.23 -12.79 11.64
CA THR A 72 -1.34 -14.26 11.72
C THR A 72 0.02 -14.94 11.83
N LEU A 73 1.06 -14.36 11.24
CA LEU A 73 2.44 -14.85 11.35
C LEU A 73 3.08 -14.63 12.73
N ILE A 74 2.62 -13.64 13.50
CA ILE A 74 3.10 -13.41 14.88
C ILE A 74 2.52 -14.48 15.82
N GLY A 75 1.28 -14.93 15.58
CA GLY A 75 0.61 -15.93 16.41
C GLY A 75 1.25 -17.33 16.38
N THR A 76 1.88 -17.72 15.26
CA THR A 76 2.45 -19.07 15.09
C THR A 76 3.90 -19.20 15.56
N GLN A 77 4.63 -18.10 15.75
CA GLN A 77 6.01 -18.13 16.25
C GLN A 77 6.12 -18.30 17.77
N CYS A 78 5.01 -18.22 18.51
CA CYS A 78 5.02 -18.41 19.96
C CYS A 78 4.95 -19.88 20.40
N CYS A 79 4.63 -20.83 19.51
CA CYS A 79 4.37 -22.23 19.88
C CYS A 79 5.54 -23.21 19.67
N SER A 80 6.70 -22.77 19.18
CA SER A 80 7.87 -23.65 18.94
C SER A 80 9.04 -23.42 19.90
N ARG A 81 8.76 -22.84 21.08
CA ARG A 81 9.75 -22.67 22.15
C ARG A 81 9.14 -22.92 23.53
N GLN A 82 8.62 -24.12 23.72
CA GLN A 82 8.55 -24.80 25.02
C GLN A 82 9.28 -26.13 24.90
#